data_AF-A0A821HBG1-F1
#
_entry.id   AF-A0A821HBG1-F1
#
_cell.length_a   1.000
_cell.length_b   1.000
_cell.length_c   1.000
_cell.angle_alpha   90.00
_cell.angle_beta   90.00
_cell.angle_gamma   90.00
#
_symmetry.space_group_name_H-M   'P 1'
#
loop_
_entity.id
_entity.type
_entity.pdbx_description
1 polymer ?
#
loop_
_entity_poly.entity_id
_entity_poly.type
_entity_poly.pdbx_seq_one_letter_code
_entity_poly.pdbx_strand_id
1 'polypeptide(L)'
;MLRVEAKQQLRIFGPFFATMLLTIVVWIYMYIRRIHFLNSISIRPEQLMRPGELARISPPAVSNPSDNLKNLFEIPVLFYALSIYLFITKQVDSTHVIAAWIFLVFRTLHSCIH
;
A
#
# COMPACT_ATOMS: atom_id res chain seq x y z
N MET A 1 -24.31 19.20 19.55
CA MET A 1 -23.54 18.00 19.97
C MET A 1 -23.51 16.94 18.86
N LEU A 2 -24.66 16.38 18.43
CA LEU A 2 -24.73 15.34 17.38
C LEU A 2 -24.01 15.65 16.06
N ARG A 3 -24.02 16.92 15.61
CA ARG A 3 -23.35 17.34 14.37
C ARG A 3 -21.81 17.36 14.47
N VAL A 4 -21.27 17.51 15.68
CA VAL A 4 -19.83 17.54 15.94
C VAL A 4 -19.27 16.12 15.96
N GLU A 5 -19.99 15.20 16.60
CA GLU A 5 -19.62 13.78 16.61
C GLU A 5 -19.64 13.16 15.22
N ALA A 6 -20.66 13.48 14.40
CA ALA A 6 -20.72 13.01 13.01
C ALA A 6 -19.54 13.54 12.18
N LYS A 7 -19.14 14.81 12.37
CA LYS A 7 -17.95 15.37 11.71
C LYS A 7 -16.68 14.68 12.17
N GLN A 8 -16.56 14.33 13.46
CA GLN A 8 -15.39 13.65 13.99
C GLN A 8 -15.24 12.23 13.41
N GLN A 9 -16.34 11.49 13.27
CA GLN A 9 -16.34 10.16 12.65
C GLN A 9 -15.79 10.20 11.22
N LEU A 10 -16.19 11.19 10.43
CA LEU A 10 -15.76 11.31 9.04
C LEU A 10 -14.27 11.61 8.87
N ARG A 11 -13.58 12.13 9.90
CA ARG A 11 -12.16 12.52 9.81
C ARG A 11 -11.23 11.32 9.65
N ILE A 12 -11.65 10.12 10.06
CA ILE A 12 -10.85 8.89 9.86
C ILE A 12 -10.66 8.57 8.37
N PHE A 13 -11.57 9.02 7.51
CA PHE A 13 -11.49 8.77 6.08
C PHE A 13 -10.38 9.58 5.37
N GLY A 14 -9.92 10.68 5.97
CA GLY A 14 -8.77 11.43 5.45
C GLY A 14 -7.51 10.56 5.31
N PRO A 15 -6.96 10.05 6.42
CA PRO A 15 -5.80 9.14 6.37
C PRO A 15 -6.12 7.81 5.68
N PHE A 16 -7.37 7.33 5.73
CA PHE A 16 -7.81 6.16 4.97
C PHE A 16 -7.56 6.31 3.46
N PHE A 17 -8.14 7.36 2.85
CA PHE A 17 -8.00 7.58 1.41
C PHE A 17 -6.58 7.99 1.03
N ALA A 18 -5.89 8.76 1.87
CA ALA A 18 -4.49 9.10 1.64
C ALA A 18 -3.59 7.84 1.61
N THR A 19 -3.82 6.88 2.49
CA THR A 19 -3.10 5.60 2.48
C THR A 19 -3.43 4.80 1.21
N MET A 20 -4.71 4.78 0.80
CA MET A 20 -5.12 4.12 -0.45
C MET A 20 -4.43 4.73 -1.67
N LEU A 21 -4.36 6.06 -1.74
CA LEU A 21 -3.67 6.77 -2.82
C LEU A 21 -2.17 6.46 -2.82
N LEU A 22 -1.52 6.48 -1.66
CA LEU A 22 -0.11 6.10 -1.53
C LEU A 22 0.12 4.67 -2.06
N THR A 23 -0.73 3.71 -1.69
CA THR A 23 -0.66 2.33 -2.19
C THR A 23 -0.74 2.28 -3.71
N ILE A 24 -1.69 3.01 -4.31
CA ILE A 24 -1.85 3.07 -5.78
C ILE A 24 -0.60 3.66 -6.44
N VAL A 25 -0.06 4.76 -5.90
CA VAL A 25 1.13 5.43 -6.45
C VAL A 25 2.35 4.50 -6.41
N VAL A 26 2.60 3.87 -5.27
CA VAL A 26 3.73 2.91 -5.10
C VAL A 26 3.55 1.73 -6.04
N TRP A 27 2.32 1.22 -6.19
CA TRP A 27 2.03 0.12 -7.09
C TRP A 27 2.29 0.47 -8.56
N ILE A 28 1.83 1.64 -9.01
CA ILE A 28 2.10 2.15 -10.37
C ILE A 28 3.60 2.32 -10.58
N TYR A 29 4.32 2.94 -9.65
CA TYR A 29 5.77 3.11 -9.72
C TYR A 29 6.51 1.78 -9.87
N MET A 30 6.17 0.79 -9.05
CA MET A 30 6.73 -0.57 -9.12
C MET A 30 6.41 -1.25 -10.46
N TYR A 31 5.19 -1.10 -10.95
CA TYR A 31 4.76 -1.69 -12.22
C TYR A 31 5.49 -1.10 -13.42
N ILE A 32 5.68 0.23 -13.45
CA ILE A 32 6.46 0.92 -14.49
C ILE A 32 7.91 0.42 -14.49
N ARG A 33 8.57 0.38 -13.32
CA ARG A 33 9.96 -0.13 -13.23
C ARG A 33 10.07 -1.57 -13.68
N ARG A 34 9.07 -2.41 -13.39
CA ARG A 34 9.02 -3.79 -13.84
C ARG A 34 8.89 -3.89 -15.36
N ILE A 35 7.99 -3.12 -15.98
CA ILE A 35 7.85 -3.12 -17.44
C ILE A 35 9.14 -2.66 -18.11
N HIS A 36 9.75 -1.58 -17.62
CA HIS A 36 11.02 -1.09 -18.16
C HIS A 36 12.13 -2.13 -18.03
N PHE A 37 12.20 -2.84 -16.90
CA PHE A 37 13.14 -3.95 -16.72
C PHE A 37 12.87 -5.07 -17.74
N LEU A 38 11.63 -5.55 -17.85
CA LEU A 38 11.28 -6.61 -18.79
C LEU A 38 11.58 -6.24 -20.26
N ASN A 39 11.37 -4.98 -20.63
CA ASN A 39 11.69 -4.49 -21.97
C ASN A 39 13.21 -4.37 -22.22
N SER A 40 14.01 -4.20 -21.16
CA SER A 40 15.47 -4.10 -21.27
C SER A 40 16.18 -5.45 -21.43
N ILE A 41 15.50 -6.57 -21.13
CA ILE A 41 16.05 -7.92 -21.25
C ILE A 41 15.52 -8.58 -22.54
N SER A 42 16.41 -9.02 -23.42
CA SER A 42 16.06 -9.80 -24.62
C SER A 42 15.87 -11.29 -24.27
N ILE A 43 14.85 -11.59 -23.46
CA ILE A 43 14.54 -12.97 -23.04
C ILE A 43 13.28 -13.45 -23.78
N ARG A 44 13.34 -14.68 -24.32
CA ARG A 44 12.20 -15.31 -24.99
C ARG A 44 11.04 -15.49 -24.00
N PRO A 45 9.77 -15.22 -24.39
CA PRO A 45 8.61 -15.38 -23.51
C PRO A 45 8.53 -16.75 -22.83
N GLU A 46 8.95 -17.82 -23.53
CA GLU A 46 8.95 -19.19 -22.98
C GLU A 46 9.86 -19.37 -21.75
N GLN A 47 10.94 -18.59 -21.64
CA GLN A 47 11.85 -18.65 -20.49
C GLN A 47 11.32 -17.89 -19.27
N LEU A 48 10.51 -16.84 -19.48
CA LEU A 48 9.85 -16.07 -18.42
C LEU A 48 8.71 -16.84 -17.75
N MET A 49 8.13 -17.82 -18.45
CA MET A 49 7.05 -18.67 -17.92
C MET A 49 7.55 -19.76 -16.96
N ARG A 50 8.88 -19.96 -16.85
CA ARG A 50 9.45 -20.90 -15.88
C ARG A 50 9.33 -20.33 -14.46
N PRO A 51 8.73 -21.06 -13.51
CA PRO A 51 8.63 -20.62 -12.12
C PRO A 51 10.02 -20.27 -11.56
N GLY A 52 10.17 -19.07 -11.00
CA GLY A 52 11.41 -18.62 -10.36
C GLY A 52 12.47 -18.01 -11.28
N GLU A 53 12.36 -18.13 -12.61
CA GLU A 53 13.38 -17.57 -13.53
C GLU A 53 13.38 -16.02 -13.47
N LEU A 54 12.19 -15.42 -13.39
CA LEU A 54 11.99 -13.99 -13.13
C LEU A 54 12.65 -13.52 -11.83
N ALA A 55 12.58 -14.31 -10.77
CA ALA A 55 13.21 -13.98 -9.49
C ALA A 55 14.75 -14.11 -9.55
N ARG A 56 15.27 -15.00 -10.41
CA ARG A 56 16.71 -15.20 -10.61
C ARG A 56 17.36 -14.10 -11.45
N ILE A 57 16.66 -13.60 -12.47
CA ILE A 57 17.17 -12.57 -13.38
C ILE A 57 16.91 -11.15 -12.90
N SER A 58 15.91 -10.94 -12.03
CA SER A 58 15.55 -9.61 -11.56
C SER A 58 16.64 -9.06 -10.62
N PRO A 59 17.17 -7.86 -10.87
CA PRO A 59 18.03 -7.18 -9.92
C PRO A 59 17.31 -7.03 -8.58
N PRO A 60 18.03 -6.92 -7.45
CA PRO A 60 17.42 -6.70 -6.13
C PRO A 60 16.48 -5.49 -6.10
N ALA A 61 16.73 -4.50 -6.97
CA ALA A 61 15.90 -3.31 -7.13
C ALA A 61 14.57 -3.56 -7.86
N VAL A 62 14.35 -4.72 -8.48
CA VAL A 62 13.11 -5.15 -9.12
C VAL A 62 12.57 -6.32 -8.29
N SER A 63 11.94 -5.97 -7.16
CA SER A 63 11.46 -6.93 -6.16
C SER A 63 10.59 -8.03 -6.76
N ASN A 64 10.71 -9.23 -6.20
CA ASN A 64 9.89 -10.38 -6.56
C ASN A 64 8.40 -9.99 -6.39
N PRO A 65 7.55 -10.10 -7.44
CA PRO A 65 6.18 -9.58 -7.41
C PRO A 65 5.35 -10.10 -6.24
N SER A 66 5.58 -11.35 -5.83
CA SER A 66 4.87 -12.00 -4.71
C SER A 66 5.21 -11.40 -3.36
N ASP A 67 6.47 -11.02 -3.13
CA ASP A 67 6.93 -10.44 -1.86
C ASP A 67 6.51 -8.97 -1.76
N ASN A 68 6.56 -8.25 -2.89
CA ASN A 68 6.05 -6.90 -2.97
C ASN A 68 4.53 -6.82 -2.74
N LEU A 69 3.76 -7.74 -3.32
CA LEU A 69 2.30 -7.78 -3.15
C LEU A 69 1.92 -8.09 -1.69
N LYS A 70 2.57 -9.08 -1.04
CA LYS A 70 2.34 -9.39 0.38
C LYS A 70 2.61 -8.18 1.28
N ASN A 71 3.76 -7.53 1.09
CA ASN A 71 4.15 -6.36 1.88
C ASN A 71 3.23 -5.14 1.65
N LEU A 72 2.65 -5.02 0.45
CA LEU A 72 1.75 -3.92 0.13
C LEU A 72 0.35 -4.10 0.72
N PHE A 73 -0.09 -5.32 1.00
CA PHE A 73 -1.47 -5.58 1.44
C PHE A 73 -1.62 -6.01 2.91
N GLU A 74 -0.67 -6.72 3.53
CA GLU A 74 -0.88 -7.25 4.89
C GLU A 74 -1.21 -6.15 5.92
N ILE A 75 -0.36 -5.12 6.00
CA ILE A 75 -0.53 -4.04 6.98
C ILE A 75 -1.64 -3.05 6.55
N PRO A 76 -1.72 -2.59 5.29
CA PRO A 76 -2.76 -1.65 4.88
C PRO A 76 -4.18 -2.22 4.93
N VAL A 77 -4.37 -3.51 4.65
CA VAL A 77 -5.70 -4.14 4.75
C VAL A 77 -6.21 -4.13 6.19
N LEU A 78 -5.35 -4.44 7.17
CA LEU A 78 -5.71 -4.35 8.59
C LEU A 78 -6.06 -2.92 9.00
N PHE A 79 -5.30 -1.93 8.51
CA PHE A 79 -5.59 -0.52 8.74
C PHE A 79 -6.95 -0.10 8.19
N TYR A 80 -7.30 -0.52 6.96
CA TYR A 80 -8.60 -0.23 6.37
C TYR A 80 -9.74 -0.92 7.13
N ALA A 81 -9.57 -2.19 7.49
CA ALA A 81 -10.56 -2.94 8.26
C ALA A 81 -10.81 -2.28 9.63
N LEU A 82 -9.76 -1.88 10.34
CA LEU A 82 -9.87 -1.21 11.63
C LEU A 82 -10.53 0.18 11.50
N SER A 83 -10.19 0.94 10.46
CA SER A 83 -10.79 2.26 10.22
C SER A 83 -12.30 2.16 9.97
N ILE A 84 -12.73 1.18 9.17
CA ILE A 84 -14.14 0.91 8.89
C ILE A 84 -14.84 0.40 10.16
N TYR A 85 -14.20 -0.50 10.91
CA TYR A 85 -14.73 -1.00 12.18
C TYR A 85 -15.03 0.15 13.15
N LEU A 86 -14.05 1.03 13.40
CA LEU A 86 -14.19 2.18 14.30
C LEU A 86 -15.28 3.14 13.85
N PHE A 87 -15.43 3.33 12.53
CA PHE A 87 -16.49 4.17 11.98
C PHE A 87 -17.88 3.55 12.20
N ILE A 88 -18.05 2.25 11.95
CA ILE A 88 -19.33 1.54 12.11
C ILE A 88 -19.74 1.48 13.58
N THR A 89 -18.80 1.22 14.50
CA THR A 89 -19.07 1.20 15.95
C THR A 89 -19.21 2.60 16.55
N LYS A 90 -19.03 3.66 15.75
CA LYS A 90 -19.04 5.06 16.16
C LYS A 90 -18.02 5.37 17.26
N GLN A 91 -16.85 4.74 17.21
CA GLN A 91 -15.78 4.87 18.20
C GLN A 91 -14.62 5.77 17.75
N VAL A 92 -14.69 6.37 16.55
CA VAL A 92 -13.66 7.33 16.11
C VAL A 92 -13.61 8.56 17.04
N ASP A 93 -12.48 8.73 17.70
CA ASP A 93 -12.10 9.93 18.44
C ASP A 93 -10.85 10.61 17.83
N SER A 94 -10.35 11.67 18.45
CA SER A 94 -9.16 12.38 17.99
C SER A 94 -7.89 11.52 18.00
N THR A 95 -7.76 10.62 18.97
CA THR A 95 -6.61 9.72 19.11
C THR A 95 -6.52 8.78 17.91
N HIS A 96 -7.65 8.17 17.52
CA HIS A 96 -7.71 7.29 16.35
C HIS A 96 -7.33 8.01 15.05
N VAL A 97 -7.83 9.24 14.87
CA VAL A 97 -7.50 10.06 13.69
C VAL A 97 -6.01 10.42 13.66
N ILE A 98 -5.43 10.82 14.80
CA ILE A 98 -3.99 11.12 14.90
C ILE A 98 -3.17 9.87 14.61
N ALA A 99 -3.51 8.73 15.21
CA ALA A 99 -2.84 7.46 14.97
C ALA A 99 -2.90 7.04 13.49
N ALA A 100 -4.03 7.26 12.82
CA ALA A 100 -4.18 6.97 11.40
C ALA A 100 -3.28 7.86 10.52
N TRP A 101 -3.09 9.13 10.87
CA TRP A 101 -2.13 10.00 10.19
C TRP A 101 -0.67 9.58 10.46
N ILE A 102 -0.34 9.21 11.68
CA ILE A 102 1.00 8.67 12.03
C ILE A 102 1.29 7.42 11.20
N PHE A 103 0.31 6.52 11.09
CA PHE A 103 0.41 5.32 10.27
C PHE A 103 0.72 5.66 8.81
N LEU A 104 0.01 6.63 8.20
CA LEU A 104 0.27 7.08 6.84
C LEU A 104 1.71 7.62 6.68
N VAL A 105 2.19 8.43 7.63
CA VAL A 105 3.55 9.00 7.57
C VAL A 105 4.59 7.88 7.61
N PHE A 106 4.47 6.94 8.55
CA PHE A 106 5.37 5.79 8.61
C PHE A 106 5.30 4.95 7.35
N ARG A 107 4.10 4.74 6.78
CA ARG A 107 3.93 4.00 5.54
C ARG A 107 4.60 4.70 4.36
N THR A 108 4.53 6.03 4.32
CA THR A 108 5.19 6.86 3.31
C THR A 108 6.71 6.71 3.44
N LEU A 109 7.27 6.90 4.64
CA LEU A 109 8.70 6.75 4.91
C LEU A 109 9.21 5.36 4.53
N HIS A 110 8.49 4.30 4.92
CA HIS A 110 8.84 2.93 4.56
C HIS A 110 8.84 2.73 3.03
N SER A 111 7.88 3.33 2.31
CA SER A 111 7.81 3.22 0.84
C SER A 111 8.85 4.08 0.11
N CYS A 112 9.46 5.05 0.78
CA CYS A 112 10.57 5.82 0.22
C CYS A 112 11.92 5.12 0.39
N ILE A 113 12.06 4.28 1.42
CA ILE A 113 13.29 3.56 1.73
C ILE A 113 13.38 2.24 0.95
N HIS A 114 12.23 1.61 0.65
CA HIS A 114 12.11 0.34 -0.08
C HIS A 114 11.56 0.54 -1.49
#